data_AF-A0A9D4V1T4-F1
#
_entry.id   AF-A0A9D4V1T4-F1
#
_cell.length_a   1.000
_cell.length_b   1.000
_cell.length_c   1.000
_cell.angle_alpha   90.00
_cell.angle_beta   90.00
_cell.angle_gamma   90.00
#
_symmetry.space_group_name_H-M   'P 1'
#
loop_
_entity.id
_entity.type
_entity.pdbx_description
1 polymer ?
#
loop_
_entity_poly.entity_id
_entity_poly.type
_entity_poly.pdbx_seq_one_letter_code
_entity_poly.pdbx_strand_id
1 'polypeptide(L)'
;MERAAGWQLSLQDWEQIFYDFKGRNRSKWLSQCPGLAILEQALYIVAKKDYPFKPQLLAFIEENIDVLIGDDDAEEALGSVVEALRTVLESPLDNLNASSLLKEQMMTTATVAMVVLDGLHIALHHLQVLVEVLLGVINRPNHGLDRQARGTACECLRELEKAYPCLLHACAGHILFLFQSERTHVAQSYTLLLTTTLHNLACYMYTTPGSRSGGASSFLSTSAPLTPFSVPSFLVTSDPGEEALSVPSRELTSGVLKEFRRVVGLLLERPQLLTSSGMLEFVSSLIDIAAALELQGSILKLQLYSFIYTYNPLLCQVVLMIYFHFMDSFKGEEGAIFKRLNLLCNDPQQPSVIRLLAVHWLLGLERLLLSKDRKPYLAMMAPSMYPLIYDPLSLKALKLDTLAHCAACVQSMGTEIVTQQQSGMSNAPPLQKAEAASKLFKDGSVCLSAFRWLPSWSSETRLMFRMMHRFFTVDVMHSQSEPDDDVEPFRSALFKTLEARLISLSLQFRRLVPCLLMLVDR
;
A
#
# COMPACT_ATOMS: atom_id res chain seq x y z
N MET A 1 27.70 27.48 33.38
CA MET A 1 26.87 28.05 34.46
C MET A 1 26.65 29.54 34.18
N GLU A 2 25.76 29.84 33.26
CA GLU A 2 25.01 31.10 33.13
C GLU A 2 23.70 30.66 32.46
N ARG A 3 22.63 30.53 33.26
CA ARG A 3 21.28 30.26 32.73
C ARG A 3 20.90 31.45 31.87
N ALA A 4 20.82 31.26 30.55
CA ALA A 4 20.37 32.30 29.63
C ALA A 4 18.96 32.75 30.06
N ALA A 5 18.87 34.01 30.48
CA ALA A 5 17.64 34.63 30.90
C ALA A 5 16.68 34.79 29.71
N GLY A 6 15.52 34.12 29.78
CA GLY A 6 14.23 34.61 29.29
C GLY A 6 14.15 35.21 27.88
N TRP A 7 14.54 34.46 26.85
CA TRP A 7 14.07 34.79 25.50
C TRP A 7 12.59 34.44 25.40
N GLN A 8 11.74 35.46 25.24
CA GLN A 8 10.33 35.29 24.92
C GLN A 8 10.08 35.79 23.50
N LEU A 9 10.10 34.88 22.54
CA LEU A 9 9.58 35.10 21.19
C LEU A 9 8.14 35.61 21.22
N SER A 10 7.90 36.74 20.56
CA SER A 10 6.58 37.31 20.32
C SER A 10 5.84 36.54 19.21
N LEU A 11 4.55 36.86 19.00
CA LEU A 11 3.77 36.24 17.92
C LEU A 11 4.33 36.55 16.53
N GLN A 12 4.88 37.75 16.33
CA GLN A 12 5.53 38.15 15.08
C GLN A 12 6.83 37.38 14.84
N ASP A 13 7.57 37.08 15.91
CA ASP A 13 8.80 36.28 15.81
C ASP A 13 8.47 34.85 15.37
N TRP A 14 7.38 34.26 15.87
CA TRP A 14 6.93 32.93 15.42
C TRP A 14 6.50 32.89 13.97
N GLU A 15 5.76 33.90 13.48
CA GLU A 15 5.42 34.00 12.06
C GLU A 15 6.68 34.07 11.17
N GLN A 16 7.68 34.83 11.62
CA GLN A 16 8.96 34.94 10.91
C GLN A 16 9.77 33.63 10.96
N ILE A 17 9.77 32.92 12.09
CA ILE A 17 10.41 31.60 12.23
C ILE A 17 9.77 30.61 11.27
N PHE A 18 8.44 30.53 11.22
CA PHE A 18 7.73 29.65 10.30
C PHE A 18 8.07 29.93 8.83
N TYR A 19 8.22 31.21 8.47
CA TYR A 19 8.63 31.60 7.13
C TYR A 19 10.09 31.22 6.82
N ASP A 20 11.01 31.53 7.74
CA ASP A 20 12.45 31.34 7.52
C ASP A 20 12.87 29.86 7.51
N PHE A 21 12.21 29.00 8.29
CA PHE A 21 12.44 27.56 8.30
C PHE A 21 11.86 26.84 7.06
N LYS A 22 10.79 27.37 6.46
CA LYS A 22 10.34 26.92 5.12
C LYS A 22 11.30 27.33 4.00
N GLY A 23 12.11 28.36 4.23
CA GLY A 23 13.15 28.84 3.33
C GLY A 23 14.53 28.23 3.61
N ARG A 24 15.57 28.84 3.03
CA ARG A 24 16.99 28.46 3.30
C ARG A 24 17.60 29.24 4.47
N ASN A 25 16.82 30.04 5.20
CA ASN A 25 17.32 30.99 6.20
C ASN A 25 17.33 30.43 7.64
N ARG A 26 17.08 29.13 7.83
CA ARG A 26 17.10 28.46 9.14
C ARG A 26 18.38 28.66 9.95
N SER A 27 19.54 28.72 9.29
CA SER A 27 20.84 28.91 9.96
C SER A 27 20.96 30.24 10.71
N LYS A 28 20.22 31.28 10.27
CA LYS A 28 20.17 32.56 10.98
C LYS A 28 19.61 32.39 12.37
N TRP A 29 18.48 31.69 12.51
CA TRP A 29 17.83 31.46 13.79
C TRP A 29 18.64 30.54 14.69
N LEU A 30 19.16 29.43 14.16
CA LEU A 30 19.99 28.48 14.92
C LEU A 30 21.32 29.09 15.39
N SER A 31 21.85 30.11 14.68
CA SER A 31 23.04 30.85 15.13
C SER A 31 22.76 31.83 16.27
N GLN A 32 21.50 32.27 16.41
CA GLN A 32 21.08 33.28 17.38
C GLN A 32 20.47 32.65 18.63
N CYS A 33 19.78 31.53 18.48
CA CYS A 33 19.10 30.82 19.54
C CYS A 33 19.36 29.30 19.39
N PRO A 34 19.78 28.61 20.46
CA PRO A 34 19.86 27.16 20.45
C PRO A 34 18.52 26.53 20.05
N GLY A 35 18.52 25.52 19.20
CA GLY A 35 17.29 24.90 18.72
C GLY A 35 16.45 24.28 19.85
N LEU A 36 17.10 23.72 20.89
CA LEU A 36 16.43 23.27 22.12
C LEU A 36 15.60 24.38 22.78
N ALA A 37 16.13 25.60 22.87
CA ALA A 37 15.40 26.72 23.48
C ALA A 37 14.17 27.13 22.64
N ILE A 38 14.25 27.04 21.31
CA ILE A 38 13.10 27.26 20.41
C ILE A 38 12.02 26.19 20.66
N LEU A 39 12.44 24.92 20.79
CA LEU A 39 11.54 23.81 21.09
C LEU A 39 10.85 23.99 22.45
N GLU A 40 11.61 24.21 23.52
CA GLU A 40 11.07 24.39 24.87
C GLU A 40 10.09 25.55 24.94
N GLN A 41 10.40 26.66 24.25
CA GLN A 41 9.48 27.78 24.19
C GLN A 41 8.20 27.43 23.41
N ALA A 42 8.30 26.71 22.29
CA ALA A 42 7.13 26.24 21.54
C ALA A 42 6.25 25.33 22.40
N LEU A 43 6.85 24.35 23.09
CA LEU A 43 6.15 23.42 23.98
C LEU A 43 5.48 24.16 25.16
N TYR A 44 6.18 25.13 25.75
CA TYR A 44 5.64 25.97 26.81
C TYR A 44 4.43 26.80 26.33
N ILE A 45 4.47 27.33 25.11
CA ILE A 45 3.34 28.05 24.50
C ILE A 45 2.17 27.10 24.22
N VAL A 46 2.45 25.88 23.74
CA VAL A 46 1.44 24.84 23.50
C VAL A 46 0.71 24.49 24.81
N ALA A 47 1.43 24.39 25.92
CA ALA A 47 0.85 24.12 27.24
C ALA A 47 -0.02 25.29 27.78
N LYS A 48 0.30 26.54 27.44
CA LYS A 48 -0.48 27.73 27.85
C LYS A 48 -1.84 27.82 27.17
N LYS A 49 -2.90 28.27 27.85
CA LYS A 49 -4.25 28.35 27.27
C LYS A 49 -4.42 29.37 26.14
N ASP A 50 -3.70 30.49 26.15
CA ASP A 50 -4.06 31.70 25.39
C ASP A 50 -3.37 31.88 24.02
N TYR A 51 -2.87 30.81 23.38
CA TYR A 51 -2.19 30.92 22.08
C TYR A 51 -3.05 30.42 20.90
N PRO A 52 -3.26 31.23 19.84
CA PRO A 52 -4.17 30.87 18.73
C PRO A 52 -3.58 29.88 17.73
N PHE A 53 -2.26 29.73 17.64
CA PHE A 53 -1.57 28.98 16.58
C PHE A 53 -0.87 27.70 17.07
N LYS A 54 -1.40 27.05 18.11
CA LYS A 54 -0.76 25.83 18.67
C LYS A 54 -0.59 24.68 17.67
N PRO A 55 -1.57 24.35 16.79
CA PRO A 55 -1.37 23.28 15.81
C PRO A 55 -0.23 23.60 14.82
N GLN A 56 -0.03 24.88 14.49
CA GLN A 56 1.04 25.31 13.59
C GLN A 56 2.42 25.19 14.27
N LEU A 57 2.50 25.47 15.58
CA LEU A 57 3.71 25.21 16.37
C LEU A 57 4.05 23.72 16.41
N LEU A 58 3.06 22.86 16.63
CA LEU A 58 3.28 21.41 16.65
C LEU A 58 3.70 20.87 15.27
N ALA A 59 3.05 21.32 14.19
CA ALA A 59 3.47 20.97 12.83
C ALA A 59 4.90 21.48 12.53
N PHE A 60 5.25 22.69 12.99
CA PHE A 60 6.61 23.21 12.87
C PHE A 60 7.64 22.33 13.59
N ILE A 61 7.32 21.88 14.81
CA ILE A 61 8.17 20.95 15.57
C ILE A 61 8.32 19.64 14.78
N GLU A 62 7.22 19.03 14.34
CA GLU A 62 7.24 17.77 13.57
C GLU A 62 8.10 17.85 12.30
N GLU A 63 8.00 18.97 11.56
CA GLU A 63 8.73 19.16 10.30
C GLU A 63 10.23 19.44 10.50
N ASN A 64 10.67 19.87 11.69
CA ASN A 64 12.02 20.38 11.91
C ASN A 64 12.71 19.78 13.15
N ILE A 65 12.19 18.69 13.71
CA ILE A 65 12.64 18.12 14.98
C ILE A 65 14.14 17.72 14.94
N ASP A 66 14.57 17.15 13.83
CA ASP A 66 15.95 16.73 13.53
C ASP A 66 16.93 17.90 13.44
N VAL A 67 16.45 19.06 13.00
CA VAL A 67 17.24 20.28 12.86
C VAL A 67 17.26 21.10 14.15
N LEU A 68 16.16 21.08 14.90
CA LEU A 68 16.01 21.82 16.15
C LEU A 68 16.81 21.19 17.29
N ILE A 69 17.03 19.88 17.24
CA ILE A 69 17.67 19.13 18.32
C ILE A 69 19.01 18.61 17.80
N GLY A 70 20.10 19.06 18.42
CA GLY A 70 21.42 18.46 18.18
C GLY A 70 21.56 17.15 18.95
N ASP A 71 22.49 16.30 18.50
CA ASP A 71 22.74 14.97 19.09
C ASP A 71 22.96 15.02 20.61
N ASP A 72 23.66 16.06 21.11
CA ASP A 72 23.98 16.23 22.53
C ASP A 72 22.75 16.61 23.40
N ASP A 73 21.72 17.22 22.81
CA ASP A 73 20.55 17.76 23.52
C ASP A 73 19.31 16.85 23.41
N ALA A 74 19.44 15.72 22.71
CA ALA A 74 18.30 14.91 22.29
C ALA A 74 17.54 14.25 23.45
N GLU A 75 18.23 13.78 24.49
CA GLU A 75 17.57 13.20 25.67
C GLU A 75 16.72 14.25 26.42
N GLU A 76 17.27 15.45 26.66
CA GLU A 76 16.57 16.55 27.34
C GLU A 76 15.37 17.05 26.50
N ALA A 77 15.57 17.19 25.19
CA ALA A 77 14.51 17.59 24.27
C ALA A 77 13.33 16.60 24.29
N LEU A 78 13.61 15.29 24.21
CA LEU A 78 12.59 14.24 24.26
C LEU A 78 11.89 14.20 25.61
N GLY A 79 12.62 14.43 26.71
CA GLY A 79 12.03 14.60 28.04
C GLY A 79 11.03 15.76 28.11
N SER A 80 11.41 16.93 27.59
CA SER A 80 10.55 18.11 27.51
C SER A 80 9.29 17.87 26.67
N VAL A 81 9.41 17.17 25.54
CA VAL A 81 8.27 16.80 24.68
C VAL A 81 7.29 15.88 25.42
N VAL A 82 7.79 14.85 26.12
CA VAL A 82 6.96 13.92 26.88
C VAL A 82 6.26 14.60 28.05
N GLU A 83 6.93 15.51 28.75
CA GLU A 83 6.33 16.25 29.86
C GLU A 83 5.27 17.25 29.39
N ALA A 84 5.51 17.90 28.24
CA ALA A 84 4.51 18.74 27.59
C ALA A 84 3.28 17.91 27.17
N LEU A 85 3.47 16.68 26.68
CA LEU A 85 2.36 15.78 26.34
C LEU A 85 1.51 15.46 27.56
N ARG A 86 2.13 15.08 28.69
CA ARG A 86 1.40 14.81 29.95
C ARG A 86 0.57 16.02 30.37
N THR A 87 1.18 17.20 30.37
CA THR A 87 0.51 18.47 30.71
C THR A 87 -0.69 18.74 29.80
N VAL A 88 -0.56 18.51 28.49
CA VAL A 88 -1.64 18.70 27.51
C VAL A 88 -2.76 17.67 27.71
N LEU A 89 -2.43 16.40 27.98
CA LEU A 89 -3.42 15.35 28.21
C LEU A 89 -4.22 15.57 29.51
N GLU A 90 -3.57 16.03 30.57
CA GLU A 90 -4.19 16.33 31.87
C GLU A 90 -5.05 17.61 31.85
N SER A 91 -4.89 18.47 30.84
CA SER A 91 -5.65 19.71 30.75
C SER A 91 -7.17 19.48 30.60
N PRO A 92 -8.02 20.27 31.29
CA PRO A 92 -9.47 20.13 31.23
C PRO A 92 -10.03 20.51 29.85
N LEU A 93 -11.14 19.86 29.47
CA LEU A 93 -11.81 20.05 28.17
C LEU A 93 -12.61 21.35 28.15
N ASP A 94 -11.94 22.51 28.18
CA ASP A 94 -12.61 23.83 28.22
C ASP A 94 -13.23 24.22 26.85
N ASN A 95 -12.90 23.49 25.78
CA ASN A 95 -13.55 23.53 24.46
C ASN A 95 -13.37 22.17 23.77
N LEU A 96 -14.43 21.34 23.74
CA LEU A 96 -14.37 19.92 23.37
C LEU A 96 -13.60 19.63 22.07
N ASN A 97 -13.80 20.40 21.00
CA ASN A 97 -13.19 20.14 19.69
C ASN A 97 -11.76 20.68 19.54
N ALA A 98 -11.48 21.86 20.10
CA ALA A 98 -10.14 22.47 20.00
C ALA A 98 -9.15 21.78 20.95
N SER A 99 -9.63 21.33 22.11
CA SER A 99 -8.84 20.57 23.08
C SER A 99 -8.55 19.16 22.57
N SER A 100 -9.49 18.48 21.89
CA SER A 100 -9.24 17.14 21.34
C SER A 100 -8.18 17.16 20.24
N LEU A 101 -8.29 18.09 19.27
CA LEU A 101 -7.32 18.22 18.18
C LEU A 101 -5.90 18.50 18.70
N LEU A 102 -5.78 19.32 19.75
CA LEU A 102 -4.48 19.60 20.35
C LEU A 102 -3.86 18.37 21.01
N LYS A 103 -4.66 17.58 21.75
CA LYS A 103 -4.21 16.32 22.36
C LYS A 103 -3.78 15.32 21.29
N GLU A 104 -4.55 15.21 20.20
CA GLU A 104 -4.24 14.36 19.05
C GLU A 104 -2.90 14.75 18.42
N GLN A 105 -2.74 16.03 18.05
CA GLN A 105 -1.50 16.50 17.44
C GLN A 105 -0.31 16.34 18.37
N MET A 106 -0.44 16.63 19.67
CA MET A 106 0.67 16.50 20.62
C MET A 106 1.14 15.04 20.78
N MET A 107 0.21 14.07 20.77
CA MET A 107 0.58 12.64 20.79
C MET A 107 1.36 12.26 19.51
N THR A 108 0.90 12.74 18.36
CA THR A 108 1.60 12.55 17.07
C THR A 108 2.99 13.17 17.11
N THR A 109 3.11 14.44 17.53
CA THR A 109 4.40 15.15 17.64
C THR A 109 5.37 14.40 18.55
N ALA A 110 4.91 13.95 19.73
CA ALA A 110 5.75 13.19 20.65
C ALA A 110 6.21 11.86 20.06
N THR A 111 5.34 11.17 19.33
CA THR A 111 5.67 9.90 18.67
C THR A 111 6.67 10.11 17.54
N VAL A 112 6.46 11.12 16.69
CA VAL A 112 7.38 11.48 15.61
C VAL A 112 8.75 11.83 16.17
N ALA A 113 8.83 12.66 17.22
CA ALA A 113 10.09 13.01 17.86
C ALA A 113 10.83 11.77 18.38
N MET A 114 10.13 10.85 19.05
CA MET A 114 10.72 9.60 19.56
C MET A 114 11.22 8.66 18.48
N VAL A 115 10.62 8.67 17.28
CA VAL A 115 11.07 7.82 16.18
C VAL A 115 12.22 8.49 15.42
N VAL A 116 12.10 9.78 15.10
CA VAL A 116 13.10 10.50 14.30
C VAL A 116 14.43 10.64 15.03
N LEU A 117 14.40 10.83 16.35
CA LEU A 117 15.59 10.99 17.19
C LEU A 117 16.04 9.70 17.86
N ASP A 118 15.54 8.53 17.42
CA ASP A 118 15.91 7.23 17.98
C ASP A 118 15.81 7.18 19.52
N GLY A 119 14.61 7.47 20.02
CA GLY A 119 14.31 7.50 21.45
C GLY A 119 14.56 6.17 22.16
N LEU A 120 14.69 5.05 21.45
CA LEU A 120 15.06 3.75 22.01
C LEU A 120 16.48 3.79 22.59
N HIS A 121 17.45 4.29 21.83
CA HIS A 121 18.86 4.29 22.22
C HIS A 121 19.26 5.58 22.95
N ILE A 122 18.65 6.72 22.59
CA ILE A 122 19.00 8.03 23.19
C ILE A 122 18.24 8.28 24.49
N ALA A 123 16.95 7.97 24.55
CA ALA A 123 16.06 8.42 25.62
C ALA A 123 15.12 7.30 26.13
N LEU A 124 15.70 6.13 26.42
CA LEU A 124 14.96 4.90 26.77
C LEU A 124 13.88 5.12 27.83
N HIS A 125 14.19 5.89 28.87
CA HIS A 125 13.24 6.18 29.94
C HIS A 125 12.04 7.01 29.44
N HIS A 126 12.28 8.00 28.59
CA HIS A 126 11.22 8.82 28.02
C HIS A 126 10.38 8.05 26.99
N LEU A 127 10.98 7.12 26.25
CA LEU A 127 10.23 6.18 25.41
C LEU A 127 9.30 5.29 26.24
N GLN A 128 9.80 4.72 27.34
CA GLN A 128 8.98 3.92 28.26
C GLN A 128 7.78 4.72 28.76
N VAL A 129 8.03 5.94 29.24
CA VAL A 129 6.99 6.85 29.70
C VAL A 129 5.98 7.17 28.59
N LEU A 130 6.42 7.45 27.37
CA LEU A 130 5.50 7.73 26.25
C LEU A 130 4.58 6.53 26.02
N VAL A 131 5.15 5.31 25.95
CA VAL A 131 4.37 4.09 25.77
C VAL A 131 3.38 3.89 26.92
N GLU A 132 3.78 4.11 28.18
CA GLU A 132 2.87 4.06 29.34
C GLU A 132 1.71 5.03 29.22
N VAL A 133 1.98 6.29 28.82
CA VAL A 133 0.97 7.32 28.64
C VAL A 133 -0.02 6.89 27.55
N LEU A 134 0.47 6.42 26.40
CA LEU A 134 -0.37 5.97 25.29
C LEU A 134 -1.19 4.72 25.67
N LEU A 135 -0.59 3.75 26.36
CA LEU A 135 -1.27 2.57 26.91
C LEU A 135 -2.37 2.98 27.91
N GLY A 136 -2.09 3.98 28.76
CA GLY A 136 -3.04 4.56 29.70
C GLY A 136 -4.25 5.21 29.01
N VAL A 137 -4.03 5.89 27.89
CA VAL A 137 -5.11 6.47 27.08
C VAL A 137 -5.98 5.37 26.47
N ILE A 138 -5.39 4.34 25.84
CA ILE A 138 -6.17 3.28 25.18
C ILE A 138 -6.87 2.32 26.14
N ASN A 139 -6.44 2.25 27.41
CA ASN A 139 -7.01 1.38 28.44
C ASN A 139 -8.35 1.89 29.03
N ARG A 140 -9.14 2.61 28.22
CA ARG A 140 -10.49 3.10 28.56
C ARG A 140 -11.48 2.81 27.42
N PRO A 141 -11.67 1.52 27.03
CA PRO A 141 -12.53 1.18 25.91
C PRO A 141 -13.95 1.68 26.16
N ASN A 142 -14.63 2.07 25.08
CA ASN A 142 -15.99 2.62 25.11
C ASN A 142 -16.17 3.97 25.85
N HIS A 143 -15.11 4.61 26.35
CA HIS A 143 -15.22 5.96 26.88
C HIS A 143 -15.37 6.96 25.73
N GLY A 144 -16.55 7.58 25.64
CA GLY A 144 -16.95 8.39 24.47
C GLY A 144 -16.23 9.73 24.35
N LEU A 145 -15.90 10.38 25.47
CA LEU A 145 -15.23 11.68 25.48
C LEU A 145 -13.80 11.59 24.92
N ASP A 146 -13.11 10.49 25.23
CA ASP A 146 -11.71 10.27 24.84
C ASP A 146 -11.60 9.51 23.50
N ARG A 147 -12.71 9.33 22.75
CA ARG A 147 -12.73 8.47 21.55
C ARG A 147 -11.62 8.79 20.54
N GLN A 148 -11.40 10.08 20.24
CA GLN A 148 -10.39 10.49 19.27
C GLN A 148 -8.98 10.35 19.82
N ALA A 149 -8.80 10.68 21.10
CA ALA A 149 -7.52 10.50 21.79
C ALA A 149 -7.12 9.01 21.82
N ARG A 150 -8.07 8.10 22.07
CA ARG A 150 -7.83 6.65 22.02
C ARG A 150 -7.49 6.15 20.63
N GLY A 151 -8.19 6.61 19.60
CA GLY A 151 -7.85 6.30 18.21
C GLY A 151 -6.43 6.72 17.87
N THR A 152 -6.09 7.97 18.19
CA THR A 152 -4.76 8.53 17.94
C THR A 152 -3.67 7.82 18.74
N ALA A 153 -3.92 7.50 20.01
CA ALA A 153 -2.97 6.76 20.83
C ALA A 153 -2.74 5.34 20.30
N CYS A 154 -3.77 4.66 19.78
CA CYS A 154 -3.60 3.40 19.06
C CYS A 154 -2.70 3.57 17.83
N GLU A 155 -2.91 4.60 17.00
CA GLU A 155 -2.04 4.85 15.84
C GLU A 155 -0.61 5.19 16.26
N CYS A 156 -0.42 5.98 17.33
CA CYS A 156 0.91 6.28 17.87
C CYS A 156 1.64 5.02 18.32
N LEU A 157 0.96 4.13 19.07
CA LEU A 157 1.50 2.84 19.49
C LEU A 157 1.82 1.94 18.28
N ARG A 158 1.03 2.02 17.20
CA ARG A 158 1.31 1.30 15.96
C ARG A 158 2.57 1.79 15.27
N GLU A 159 2.76 3.11 15.21
CA GLU A 159 3.98 3.69 14.62
C GLU A 159 5.21 3.34 15.46
N LEU A 160 5.12 3.35 16.80
CA LEU A 160 6.19 2.86 17.67
C LEU A 160 6.47 1.35 17.48
N GLU A 161 5.43 0.53 17.31
CA GLU A 161 5.57 -0.91 17.04
C GLU A 161 6.17 -1.19 15.64
N LYS A 162 5.94 -0.32 14.65
CA LYS A 162 6.59 -0.39 13.33
C LYS A 162 8.05 0.05 13.39
N ALA A 163 8.36 1.12 14.14
CA ALA A 163 9.71 1.61 14.32
C ALA A 163 10.58 0.64 15.14
N TYR A 164 10.00 0.02 16.17
CA TYR A 164 10.66 -0.90 17.08
C TYR A 164 9.90 -2.25 17.12
N PRO A 165 10.21 -3.20 16.21
CA PRO A 165 9.46 -4.45 16.10
C PRO A 165 9.41 -5.24 17.41
N CYS A 166 8.22 -5.74 17.76
CA CYS A 166 7.96 -6.47 19.00
C CYS A 166 8.12 -5.67 20.30
N LEU A 167 8.08 -4.34 20.24
CA LEU A 167 8.01 -3.46 21.42
C LEU A 167 6.85 -3.84 22.35
N LEU A 168 5.66 -4.07 21.78
CA LEU A 168 4.41 -4.36 22.48
C LEU A 168 4.17 -5.86 22.69
N HIS A 169 5.16 -6.73 22.47
CA HIS A 169 4.97 -8.19 22.55
C HIS A 169 4.39 -8.66 23.89
N ALA A 170 4.80 -8.03 25.01
CA ALA A 170 4.31 -8.35 26.35
C ALA A 170 2.88 -7.83 26.61
N CYS A 171 2.41 -6.89 25.80
CA CYS A 171 1.09 -6.29 25.90
C CYS A 171 0.06 -6.93 24.96
N ALA A 172 0.45 -7.89 24.11
CA ALA A 172 -0.42 -8.48 23.09
C ALA A 172 -1.74 -9.06 23.67
N GLY A 173 -1.69 -9.71 24.84
CA GLY A 173 -2.88 -10.18 25.55
C GLY A 173 -3.83 -9.06 25.99
N HIS A 174 -3.29 -7.94 26.46
CA HIS A 174 -4.08 -6.76 26.84
C HIS A 174 -4.67 -6.06 25.62
N ILE A 175 -3.90 -5.92 24.54
CA ILE A 175 -4.36 -5.34 23.28
C ILE A 175 -5.51 -6.18 22.69
N LEU A 176 -5.40 -7.51 22.75
CA LEU A 176 -6.50 -8.42 22.36
C LEU A 176 -7.76 -8.16 23.19
N PHE A 177 -7.62 -8.02 24.51
CA PHE A 177 -8.77 -7.71 25.39
C PHE A 177 -9.41 -6.36 25.04
N LEU A 178 -8.60 -5.33 24.78
CA LEU A 178 -9.09 -4.01 24.38
C LEU A 178 -9.81 -4.05 23.03
N PHE A 179 -9.24 -4.75 22.04
CA PHE A 179 -9.89 -5.02 20.76
C PHE A 179 -11.26 -5.70 20.96
N GLN A 180 -11.35 -6.73 21.79
CA GLN A 180 -12.62 -7.44 22.03
C GLN A 180 -13.67 -6.56 22.71
N SER A 181 -13.21 -5.73 23.65
CA SER A 181 -14.03 -4.85 24.48
C SER A 181 -14.55 -3.62 23.75
N GLU A 182 -13.85 -3.14 22.73
CA GLU A 182 -14.19 -1.92 21.99
C GLU A 182 -15.45 -2.09 21.12
N ARG A 183 -16.41 -1.16 21.26
CA ARG A 183 -17.71 -1.16 20.54
C ARG A 183 -18.00 0.15 19.79
N THR A 184 -17.10 1.13 19.86
CA THR A 184 -17.25 2.42 19.17
C THR A 184 -16.54 2.43 17.81
N HIS A 185 -16.64 3.55 17.09
CA HIS A 185 -15.94 3.75 15.80
C HIS A 185 -14.41 3.67 15.89
N VAL A 186 -13.84 3.69 17.10
CA VAL A 186 -12.40 3.50 17.35
C VAL A 186 -11.97 2.03 17.15
N ALA A 187 -12.93 1.11 16.98
CA ALA A 187 -12.65 -0.31 16.77
C ALA A 187 -11.63 -0.56 15.64
N GLN A 188 -11.62 0.25 14.58
CA GLN A 188 -10.61 0.14 13.51
C GLN A 188 -9.19 0.28 14.06
N SER A 189 -8.90 1.31 14.86
CA SER A 189 -7.55 1.56 15.37
C SER A 189 -7.07 0.45 16.32
N TYR A 190 -7.95 -0.12 17.16
CA TYR A 190 -7.60 -1.31 17.95
C TYR A 190 -7.38 -2.55 17.09
N THR A 191 -8.18 -2.73 16.04
CA THR A 191 -8.02 -3.85 15.09
C THR A 191 -6.67 -3.77 14.40
N LEU A 192 -6.30 -2.59 13.91
CA LEU A 192 -5.02 -2.37 13.24
C LEU A 192 -3.84 -2.46 14.22
N LEU A 193 -3.97 -2.00 15.46
CA LEU A 193 -2.94 -2.15 16.50
C LEU A 193 -2.67 -3.62 16.83
N LEU A 194 -3.73 -4.39 17.05
CA LEU A 194 -3.61 -5.83 17.27
C LEU A 194 -2.99 -6.52 16.06
N THR A 195 -3.41 -6.16 14.85
CA THR A 195 -2.89 -6.74 13.61
C THR A 195 -1.40 -6.45 13.43
N THR A 196 -0.96 -5.21 13.66
CA THR A 196 0.46 -4.82 13.59
C THR A 196 1.30 -5.55 14.66
N THR A 197 0.78 -5.69 15.89
CA THR A 197 1.47 -6.45 16.95
C THR A 197 1.61 -7.94 16.55
N LEU A 198 0.55 -8.55 16.04
CA LEU A 198 0.58 -9.96 15.57
C LEU A 198 1.49 -10.15 14.36
N HIS A 199 1.51 -9.18 13.45
CA HIS A 199 2.41 -9.18 12.30
C HIS A 199 3.86 -9.28 12.77
N ASN A 200 4.28 -8.40 13.67
CA ASN A 200 5.67 -8.41 14.14
C ASN A 200 6.01 -9.69 14.92
N LEU A 201 5.07 -10.17 15.74
CA LEU A 201 5.24 -11.46 16.41
C LEU A 201 5.41 -12.62 15.41
N ALA A 202 4.60 -12.69 14.36
CA ALA A 202 4.65 -13.74 13.37
C ALA A 202 5.90 -13.66 12.47
N CYS A 203 6.30 -12.46 12.07
CA CYS A 203 7.37 -12.25 11.10
C CYS A 203 8.77 -12.21 11.74
N TYR A 204 8.91 -11.70 12.97
CA TYR A 204 10.21 -11.50 13.62
C TYR A 204 10.44 -12.42 14.82
N MET A 205 9.42 -12.68 15.64
CA MET A 205 9.61 -13.46 16.88
C MET A 205 9.38 -14.96 16.72
N TYR A 206 8.36 -15.39 15.97
CA TYR A 206 8.00 -16.81 15.82
C TYR A 206 8.36 -17.33 14.43
N THR A 207 9.53 -17.94 14.31
CA THR A 207 10.01 -18.49 13.03
C THR A 207 9.83 -20.02 12.97
N THR A 208 9.90 -20.57 11.77
CA THR A 208 9.81 -22.01 11.47
C THR A 208 10.90 -22.85 12.18
N PRO A 209 10.67 -24.17 12.36
CA PRO A 209 11.43 -25.01 13.29
C PRO A 209 12.93 -25.08 12.96
N GLY A 210 13.76 -24.82 13.97
CA GLY A 210 15.23 -24.84 13.88
C GLY A 210 15.95 -24.01 14.94
N SER A 211 15.26 -23.01 15.53
CA SER A 211 15.79 -22.18 16.62
C SER A 211 15.64 -22.87 17.99
N ARG A 212 16.73 -22.95 18.76
CA ARG A 212 16.84 -23.72 20.01
C ARG A 212 16.66 -22.90 21.29
N SER A 213 16.02 -21.74 21.25
CA SER A 213 15.90 -20.89 22.43
C SER A 213 14.48 -20.39 22.66
N GLY A 214 13.91 -20.70 23.83
CA GLY A 214 12.66 -20.11 24.34
C GLY A 214 11.60 -21.13 24.71
N GLY A 215 11.19 -21.12 25.98
CA GLY A 215 10.07 -21.93 26.47
C GLY A 215 8.72 -21.51 25.88
N ALA A 216 7.77 -22.45 25.87
CA ALA A 216 6.41 -22.31 25.34
C ALA A 216 5.51 -21.38 26.19
N SER A 217 5.88 -20.10 26.34
CA SER A 217 5.01 -19.10 26.97
C SER A 217 3.99 -18.59 25.95
N SER A 218 2.71 -18.60 26.32
CA SER A 218 1.64 -17.93 25.57
C SER A 218 1.97 -16.44 25.37
N PHE A 219 1.94 -15.95 24.13
CA PHE A 219 2.12 -14.52 23.85
C PHE A 219 0.88 -13.70 24.23
N LEU A 220 -0.24 -14.37 24.49
CA LEU A 220 -1.49 -13.75 24.94
C LEU A 220 -1.59 -13.67 26.46
N SER A 221 -0.49 -13.93 27.18
CA SER A 221 -0.44 -13.74 28.62
C SER A 221 -0.63 -12.27 28.99
N THR A 222 -1.42 -12.03 30.03
CA THR A 222 -1.65 -10.70 30.63
C THR A 222 -0.90 -10.54 31.96
N SER A 223 0.10 -11.39 32.22
CA SER A 223 0.89 -11.37 33.46
C SER A 223 1.75 -10.10 33.60
N ALA A 224 2.23 -9.55 32.48
CA ALA A 224 2.90 -8.26 32.46
C ALA A 224 1.85 -7.14 32.60
N PRO A 225 2.01 -6.19 33.54
CA PRO A 225 1.11 -5.05 33.64
C PRO A 225 1.29 -4.10 32.46
N LEU A 226 0.26 -3.30 32.14
CA LEU A 226 0.37 -2.20 31.18
C LEU A 226 1.21 -1.03 31.72
N THR A 227 1.21 -0.87 33.05
CA THR A 227 1.93 0.18 33.78
C THR A 227 2.47 -0.39 35.09
N PRO A 228 3.77 -0.27 35.40
CA PRO A 228 4.80 0.35 34.57
C PRO A 228 5.11 -0.50 33.32
N PHE A 229 5.39 0.17 32.21
CA PHE A 229 5.85 -0.45 30.98
C PHE A 229 7.37 -0.55 31.01
N SER A 230 7.90 -1.63 30.44
CA SER A 230 9.35 -1.79 30.30
C SER A 230 9.65 -2.24 28.88
N VAL A 231 10.56 -1.52 28.24
CA VAL A 231 11.03 -1.87 26.90
C VAL A 231 11.70 -3.26 26.94
N PRO A 232 11.41 -4.15 25.98
CA PRO A 232 12.03 -5.46 25.90
C PRO A 232 13.56 -5.41 25.91
N SER A 233 14.20 -6.24 26.73
CA SER A 233 15.66 -6.21 26.90
C SER A 233 16.45 -6.42 25.61
N PHE A 234 15.91 -7.20 24.67
CA PHE A 234 16.55 -7.44 23.38
C PHE A 234 16.62 -6.19 22.50
N LEU A 235 15.61 -5.30 22.58
CA LEU A 235 15.62 -3.99 21.92
C LEU A 235 16.55 -3.01 22.65
N VAL A 236 16.71 -3.11 23.97
CA VAL A 236 17.67 -2.25 24.69
C VAL A 236 19.11 -2.56 24.28
N THR A 237 19.38 -3.80 23.89
CA THR A 237 20.71 -4.26 23.47
C THR A 237 20.94 -4.21 21.96
N SER A 238 19.97 -3.72 21.17
CA SER A 238 20.15 -3.62 19.71
C SER A 238 21.08 -2.47 19.34
N ASP A 239 21.64 -2.57 18.14
CA ASP A 239 22.27 -1.43 17.48
C ASP A 239 21.23 -0.62 16.70
N PRO A 240 21.38 0.73 16.59
CA PRO A 240 20.46 1.57 15.83
C PRO A 240 20.28 1.11 14.37
N GLY A 241 19.04 0.87 13.98
CA GLY A 241 18.64 0.38 12.65
C GLY A 241 18.69 -1.15 12.49
N GLU A 242 19.13 -1.90 13.51
CA GLU A 242 19.16 -3.37 13.53
C GLU A 242 18.18 -3.98 14.56
N GLU A 243 17.16 -3.22 14.98
CA GLU A 243 16.22 -3.61 16.03
C GLU A 243 15.47 -4.90 15.67
N ALA A 244 15.08 -5.06 14.40
CA ALA A 244 14.41 -6.26 13.91
C ALA A 244 15.27 -7.53 14.04
N LEU A 245 16.60 -7.40 13.89
CA LEU A 245 17.55 -8.52 13.99
C LEU A 245 17.81 -8.93 15.44
N SER A 246 17.62 -8.00 16.39
CA SER A 246 17.74 -8.27 17.82
C SER A 246 16.59 -9.11 18.38
N VAL A 247 15.46 -9.18 17.67
CA VAL A 247 14.26 -9.90 18.13
C VAL A 247 14.60 -11.40 18.26
N PRO A 248 14.35 -12.01 19.44
CA PRO A 248 14.69 -13.41 19.65
C PRO A 248 13.77 -14.31 18.82
N SER A 249 14.38 -15.17 18.00
CA SER A 249 13.68 -16.23 17.28
C SER A 249 13.24 -17.34 18.24
N ARG A 250 11.92 -17.51 18.37
CA ARG A 250 11.24 -18.56 19.14
C ARG A 250 10.62 -19.60 18.23
N GLU A 251 10.58 -20.84 18.70
CA GLU A 251 9.95 -21.93 17.97
C GLU A 251 8.42 -21.76 17.90
N LEU A 252 7.87 -21.86 16.68
CA LEU A 252 6.43 -21.88 16.46
C LEU A 252 5.82 -23.22 16.91
N THR A 253 5.50 -23.32 18.20
CA THR A 253 4.84 -24.50 18.76
C THR A 253 3.38 -24.63 18.29
N SER A 254 2.84 -25.85 18.32
CA SER A 254 1.43 -26.10 17.97
C SER A 254 0.43 -25.34 18.86
N GLY A 255 0.80 -25.05 20.11
CA GLY A 255 0.00 -24.23 21.03
C GLY A 255 -0.07 -22.77 20.58
N VAL A 256 1.08 -22.17 20.29
CA VAL A 256 1.19 -20.79 19.79
C VAL A 256 0.48 -20.64 18.44
N LEU A 257 0.63 -21.60 17.54
CA LEU A 257 -0.10 -21.60 16.26
C LEU A 257 -1.63 -21.64 16.44
N LYS A 258 -2.13 -22.37 17.44
CA LYS A 258 -3.56 -22.35 17.80
C LYS A 258 -4.00 -20.99 18.33
N GLU A 259 -3.16 -20.32 19.11
CA GLU A 259 -3.43 -18.97 19.59
C GLU A 259 -3.50 -17.97 18.44
N PHE A 260 -2.52 -17.99 17.52
CA PHE A 260 -2.57 -17.17 16.31
C PHE A 260 -3.83 -17.42 15.49
N ARG A 261 -4.16 -18.68 15.20
CA ARG A 261 -5.38 -19.03 14.45
C ARG A 261 -6.65 -18.52 15.13
N ARG A 262 -6.71 -18.61 16.48
CA ARG A 262 -7.83 -18.06 17.26
C ARG A 262 -7.94 -16.55 17.06
N VAL A 263 -6.84 -15.82 17.19
CA VAL A 263 -6.86 -14.35 17.09
C VAL A 263 -7.12 -13.89 15.65
N VAL A 264 -6.53 -14.54 14.65
CA VAL A 264 -6.83 -14.30 13.23
C VAL A 264 -8.30 -14.55 12.92
N GLY A 265 -8.89 -15.62 13.47
CA GLY A 265 -10.32 -15.88 13.35
C GLY A 265 -11.16 -14.72 13.88
N LEU A 266 -10.85 -14.21 15.07
CA LEU A 266 -11.54 -13.06 15.67
C LEU A 266 -11.38 -11.77 14.85
N LEU A 267 -10.20 -11.52 14.29
CA LEU A 267 -9.95 -10.37 13.41
C LEU A 267 -10.83 -10.45 12.14
N LEU A 268 -10.97 -11.64 11.57
CA LEU A 268 -11.77 -11.90 10.36
C LEU A 268 -13.29 -11.85 10.60
N GLU A 269 -13.77 -11.77 11.84
CA GLU A 269 -15.20 -11.56 12.15
C GLU A 269 -15.63 -10.09 12.05
N ARG A 270 -14.69 -9.15 12.06
CA ARG A 270 -14.94 -7.70 12.06
C ARG A 270 -14.54 -6.89 10.81
N PRO A 271 -14.28 -7.46 9.61
CA PRO A 271 -13.96 -6.68 8.41
C PRO A 271 -14.92 -5.51 8.12
N GLN A 272 -16.21 -5.68 8.40
CA GLN A 272 -17.24 -4.66 8.19
C GLN A 272 -17.07 -3.39 9.03
N LEU A 273 -16.24 -3.41 10.07
CA LEU A 273 -15.95 -2.24 10.91
C LEU A 273 -14.78 -1.40 10.36
N LEU A 274 -14.12 -1.86 9.30
CA LEU A 274 -12.97 -1.17 8.71
C LEU A 274 -13.41 -0.30 7.53
N THR A 275 -12.82 0.88 7.43
CA THR A 275 -12.83 1.69 6.20
C THR A 275 -12.08 0.96 5.09
N SER A 276 -12.29 1.34 3.82
CA SER A 276 -11.63 0.67 2.69
C SER A 276 -10.11 0.80 2.73
N SER A 277 -9.58 1.92 3.23
CA SER A 277 -8.14 2.09 3.46
C SER A 277 -7.65 1.22 4.61
N GLY A 278 -8.39 1.19 5.73
CA GLY A 278 -8.08 0.30 6.86
C GLY A 278 -8.12 -1.18 6.46
N MET A 279 -9.04 -1.57 5.57
CA MET A 279 -9.12 -2.93 5.02
C MET A 279 -7.87 -3.29 4.21
N LEU A 280 -7.38 -2.37 3.38
CA LEU A 280 -6.19 -2.59 2.58
C LEU A 280 -4.96 -2.85 3.47
N GLU A 281 -4.76 -2.01 4.48
CA GLU A 281 -3.66 -2.15 5.44
C GLU A 281 -3.79 -3.43 6.28
N PHE A 282 -5.00 -3.70 6.78
CA PHE A 282 -5.32 -4.92 7.54
C PHE A 282 -4.99 -6.18 6.74
N VAL A 283 -5.45 -6.26 5.49
CA VAL A 283 -5.23 -7.45 4.66
C VAL A 283 -3.78 -7.58 4.23
N SER A 284 -3.07 -6.48 3.95
CA SER A 284 -1.63 -6.53 3.68
C SER A 284 -0.89 -7.22 4.82
N SER A 285 -1.10 -6.76 6.05
CA SER A 285 -0.47 -7.33 7.24
C SER A 285 -0.91 -8.78 7.48
N LEU A 286 -2.18 -9.10 7.20
CA LEU A 286 -2.72 -10.44 7.40
C LEU A 286 -2.20 -11.46 6.38
N ILE A 287 -1.88 -11.03 5.16
CA ILE A 287 -1.20 -11.86 4.15
C ILE A 287 0.18 -12.24 4.66
N ASP A 288 0.94 -11.29 5.19
CA ASP A 288 2.29 -11.54 5.73
C ASP A 288 2.23 -12.47 6.95
N ILE A 289 1.28 -12.26 7.88
CA ILE A 289 1.00 -13.18 8.99
C ILE A 289 0.68 -14.59 8.48
N ALA A 290 -0.22 -14.69 7.49
CA ALA A 290 -0.62 -15.97 6.93
C ALA A 290 0.53 -16.67 6.22
N ALA A 291 1.41 -15.94 5.54
CA ALA A 291 2.60 -16.48 4.90
C ALA A 291 3.62 -16.97 5.94
N ALA A 292 3.91 -16.16 6.97
CA ALA A 292 4.86 -16.51 8.03
C ALA A 292 4.43 -17.73 8.86
N LEU A 293 3.11 -17.89 9.06
CA LEU A 293 2.52 -18.99 9.83
C LEU A 293 2.04 -20.17 8.97
N GLU A 294 2.32 -20.15 7.65
CA GLU A 294 1.87 -21.15 6.67
C GLU A 294 0.36 -21.46 6.75
N LEU A 295 -0.46 -20.41 6.95
CA LEU A 295 -1.91 -20.54 6.97
C LEU A 295 -2.45 -20.72 5.55
N GLN A 296 -3.54 -21.50 5.43
CA GLN A 296 -4.21 -21.68 4.15
C GLN A 296 -4.94 -20.40 3.73
N GLY A 297 -4.62 -19.90 2.53
CA GLY A 297 -5.29 -18.72 1.94
C GLY A 297 -6.81 -18.88 1.72
N SER A 298 -7.34 -20.11 1.81
CA SER A 298 -8.77 -20.41 1.78
C SER A 298 -9.55 -19.68 2.89
N ILE A 299 -8.93 -19.47 4.05
CA ILE A 299 -9.53 -18.76 5.20
C ILE A 299 -9.81 -17.30 4.81
N LEU A 300 -8.81 -16.63 4.21
CA LEU A 300 -8.92 -15.24 3.76
C LEU A 300 -9.91 -15.12 2.60
N LYS A 301 -9.84 -16.04 1.64
CA LYS A 301 -10.77 -16.09 0.51
C LYS A 301 -12.22 -16.16 0.99
N LEU A 302 -12.54 -17.09 1.90
CA LEU A 302 -13.91 -17.33 2.35
C LEU A 302 -14.58 -16.04 2.89
N GLN A 303 -13.84 -15.23 3.63
CA GLN A 303 -14.38 -14.04 4.29
C GLN A 303 -14.34 -12.79 3.40
N LEU A 304 -13.30 -12.65 2.56
CA LEU A 304 -13.00 -11.38 1.90
C LEU A 304 -13.29 -11.40 0.39
N TYR A 305 -13.54 -12.57 -0.22
CA TYR A 305 -13.73 -12.67 -1.67
C TYR A 305 -14.92 -11.85 -2.17
N SER A 306 -15.98 -11.71 -1.37
CA SER A 306 -17.17 -10.92 -1.73
C SER A 306 -16.85 -9.46 -2.08
N PHE A 307 -15.73 -8.92 -1.59
CA PHE A 307 -15.29 -7.55 -1.86
C PHE A 307 -14.94 -7.27 -3.33
N ILE A 308 -14.64 -8.29 -4.13
CA ILE A 308 -14.40 -8.12 -5.57
C ILE A 308 -15.65 -7.59 -6.29
N TYR A 309 -16.85 -7.87 -5.76
CA TYR A 309 -18.11 -7.45 -6.34
C TYR A 309 -18.50 -6.00 -5.98
N THR A 310 -17.68 -5.30 -5.19
CA THR A 310 -17.89 -3.88 -4.85
C THR A 310 -17.36 -2.96 -5.96
N TYR A 311 -17.86 -1.73 -6.04
CA TYR A 311 -17.31 -0.70 -6.93
C TYR A 311 -16.15 0.08 -6.30
N ASN A 312 -15.74 -0.29 -5.09
CA ASN A 312 -14.63 0.35 -4.42
C ASN A 312 -13.31 -0.29 -4.90
N PRO A 313 -12.40 0.47 -5.55
CA PRO A 313 -11.18 -0.09 -6.09
C PRO A 313 -10.24 -0.64 -5.00
N LEU A 314 -10.23 -0.06 -3.80
CA LEU A 314 -9.39 -0.55 -2.70
C LEU A 314 -9.84 -1.93 -2.23
N LEU A 315 -11.16 -2.16 -2.16
CA LEU A 315 -11.71 -3.47 -1.79
C LEU A 315 -11.51 -4.52 -2.90
N CYS A 316 -11.49 -4.11 -4.17
CA CYS A 316 -11.08 -4.99 -5.27
C CYS A 316 -9.58 -5.34 -5.14
N GLN A 317 -8.73 -4.34 -4.88
CA GLN A 317 -7.29 -4.51 -4.68
C GLN A 317 -6.99 -5.48 -3.55
N VAL A 318 -7.73 -5.41 -2.44
CA VAL A 318 -7.65 -6.36 -1.32
C VAL A 318 -7.80 -7.80 -1.79
N VAL A 319 -8.83 -8.11 -2.60
CA VAL A 319 -9.02 -9.47 -3.12
C VAL A 319 -7.91 -9.86 -4.09
N LEU A 320 -7.45 -8.94 -4.93
CA LEU A 320 -6.35 -9.18 -5.85
C LEU A 320 -5.04 -9.49 -5.11
N MET A 321 -4.75 -8.79 -4.00
CA MET A 321 -3.58 -9.08 -3.16
C MET A 321 -3.63 -10.50 -2.59
N ILE A 322 -4.78 -10.91 -2.03
CA ILE A 322 -4.96 -12.27 -1.52
C ILE A 322 -4.83 -13.30 -2.66
N TYR A 323 -5.42 -13.01 -3.83
CA TYR A 323 -5.30 -13.86 -5.01
C TYR A 323 -3.84 -14.03 -5.43
N PHE A 324 -3.04 -12.97 -5.46
CA PHE A 324 -1.64 -13.02 -5.87
C PHE A 324 -0.78 -13.84 -4.91
N HIS A 325 -0.97 -13.69 -3.60
CA HIS A 325 -0.21 -14.47 -2.62
C HIS A 325 -0.67 -15.92 -2.51
N PHE A 326 -1.97 -16.19 -2.68
CA PHE A 326 -2.58 -17.51 -2.45
C PHE A 326 -3.29 -18.06 -3.69
N MET A 327 -2.67 -17.96 -4.88
CA MET A 327 -3.28 -18.34 -6.15
C MET A 327 -3.92 -19.74 -6.14
N ASP A 328 -3.28 -20.71 -5.48
CA ASP A 328 -3.79 -22.08 -5.38
C ASP A 328 -5.16 -22.17 -4.68
N SER A 329 -5.45 -21.25 -3.76
CA SER A 329 -6.73 -21.19 -3.07
C SER A 329 -7.87 -20.69 -3.96
N PHE A 330 -7.57 -20.06 -5.10
CA PHE A 330 -8.54 -19.45 -6.02
C PHE A 330 -8.77 -20.25 -7.31
N LYS A 331 -8.24 -21.48 -7.41
CA LYS A 331 -8.45 -22.35 -8.57
C LYS A 331 -9.94 -22.49 -8.90
N GLY A 332 -10.32 -22.08 -10.11
CA GLY A 332 -11.70 -22.11 -10.63
C GLY A 332 -12.45 -20.78 -10.54
N GLU A 333 -11.96 -19.82 -9.77
CA GLU A 333 -12.59 -18.51 -9.56
C GLU A 333 -12.01 -17.41 -10.48
N GLU A 334 -10.95 -17.71 -11.22
CA GLU A 334 -10.24 -16.73 -12.04
C GLU A 334 -11.19 -16.05 -13.03
N GLY A 335 -12.03 -16.84 -13.72
CA GLY A 335 -13.00 -16.33 -14.68
C GLY A 335 -13.98 -15.31 -14.08
N ALA A 336 -14.36 -15.48 -12.81
CA ALA A 336 -15.23 -14.54 -12.11
C ALA A 336 -14.49 -13.22 -11.79
N ILE A 337 -13.24 -13.29 -11.34
CA ILE A 337 -12.37 -12.12 -11.12
C ILE A 337 -12.20 -11.35 -12.43
N PHE A 338 -11.85 -12.04 -13.52
CA PHE A 338 -11.72 -11.44 -14.85
C PHE A 338 -13.00 -10.77 -15.32
N LYS A 339 -14.13 -11.47 -15.23
CA LYS A 339 -15.44 -10.92 -15.59
C LYS A 339 -15.76 -9.66 -14.78
N ARG A 340 -15.42 -9.64 -13.49
CA ARG A 340 -15.68 -8.48 -12.64
C ARG A 340 -14.82 -7.28 -12.99
N LEU A 341 -13.52 -7.47 -13.19
CA LEU A 341 -12.61 -6.40 -13.63
C LEU A 341 -13.01 -5.84 -15.00
N ASN A 342 -13.46 -6.73 -15.90
CA ASN A 342 -13.98 -6.36 -17.20
C ASN A 342 -15.24 -5.48 -17.12
N LEU A 343 -16.15 -5.79 -16.19
CA LEU A 343 -17.31 -4.93 -15.93
C LEU A 343 -16.86 -3.55 -15.42
N LEU A 344 -15.88 -3.50 -14.52
CA LEU A 344 -15.36 -2.24 -13.97
C LEU A 344 -14.71 -1.35 -15.03
N CYS A 345 -13.94 -1.89 -15.97
CA CYS A 345 -13.33 -1.08 -17.03
C CYS A 345 -14.35 -0.57 -18.07
N ASN A 346 -15.48 -1.26 -18.23
CA ASN A 346 -16.49 -0.96 -19.23
C ASN A 346 -17.71 -0.17 -18.72
N ASP A 347 -17.86 -0.03 -17.41
CA ASP A 347 -18.94 0.76 -16.83
C ASP A 347 -18.70 2.27 -17.08
N PRO A 348 -19.53 2.94 -17.89
CA PRO A 348 -19.38 4.36 -18.19
C PRO A 348 -19.70 5.26 -16.99
N GLN A 349 -20.37 4.75 -15.95
CA GLN A 349 -20.67 5.50 -14.72
C GLN A 349 -19.46 5.58 -13.78
N GLN A 350 -18.43 4.76 -13.98
CA GLN A 350 -17.24 4.79 -13.14
C GLN A 350 -16.30 5.95 -13.52
N PRO A 351 -15.65 6.57 -12.52
CA PRO A 351 -14.54 7.49 -12.76
C PRO A 351 -13.48 6.88 -13.68
N SER A 352 -12.97 7.69 -14.61
CA SER A 352 -11.98 7.26 -15.61
C SER A 352 -10.74 6.61 -14.98
N VAL A 353 -10.31 7.10 -13.81
CA VAL A 353 -9.18 6.56 -13.04
C VAL A 353 -9.43 5.12 -12.61
N ILE A 354 -10.65 4.79 -12.15
CA ILE A 354 -11.01 3.43 -11.73
C ILE A 354 -11.06 2.50 -12.94
N ARG A 355 -11.61 2.99 -14.07
CA ARG A 355 -11.67 2.23 -15.32
C ARG A 355 -10.27 1.91 -15.84
N LEU A 356 -9.35 2.89 -15.80
CA LEU A 356 -7.94 2.71 -16.14
C LEU A 356 -7.25 1.70 -15.23
N LEU A 357 -7.47 1.82 -13.92
CA LEU A 357 -6.92 0.92 -12.92
C LEU A 357 -7.39 -0.52 -13.13
N ALA A 358 -8.66 -0.74 -13.48
CA ALA A 358 -9.19 -2.06 -13.79
C ALA A 358 -8.50 -2.70 -15.01
N VAL A 359 -8.25 -1.94 -16.08
CA VAL A 359 -7.48 -2.45 -17.24
C VAL A 359 -6.02 -2.70 -16.85
N HIS A 360 -5.43 -1.86 -15.99
CA HIS A 360 -4.08 -2.08 -15.49
C HIS A 360 -3.97 -3.38 -14.68
N TRP A 361 -4.93 -3.67 -13.81
CA TRP A 361 -5.00 -4.95 -13.09
C TRP A 361 -5.14 -6.14 -14.04
N LEU A 362 -5.95 -6.02 -15.09
CA LEU A 362 -6.09 -7.07 -16.10
C LEU A 362 -4.78 -7.39 -16.82
N LEU A 363 -4.03 -6.35 -17.23
CA LEU A 363 -2.71 -6.50 -17.85
C LEU A 363 -1.67 -7.06 -16.85
N GLY A 364 -1.76 -6.70 -15.57
CA GLY A 364 -0.91 -7.26 -14.53
C GLY A 364 -1.17 -8.75 -14.30
N LEU A 365 -2.45 -9.14 -14.26
CA LEU A 365 -2.86 -10.53 -14.13
C LEU A 365 -2.39 -11.38 -15.30
N GLU A 366 -2.44 -10.85 -16.54
CA GLU A 366 -1.95 -11.54 -17.73
C GLU A 366 -0.49 -12.02 -17.57
N ARG A 367 0.43 -11.14 -17.16
CA ARG A 367 1.85 -11.51 -17.00
C ARG A 367 2.04 -12.70 -16.06
N LEU A 368 1.16 -12.83 -15.07
CA LEU A 368 1.20 -13.87 -14.04
C LEU A 368 0.42 -15.13 -14.43
N LEU A 369 -0.50 -15.03 -15.40
CA LEU A 369 -1.24 -16.17 -15.94
C LEU A 369 -0.55 -16.82 -17.14
N LEU A 370 0.21 -16.03 -17.90
CA LEU A 370 1.05 -16.52 -18.99
C LEU A 370 2.12 -17.49 -18.48
N SER A 371 2.58 -17.36 -17.23
CA SER A 371 3.53 -18.29 -16.60
C SER A 371 2.91 -19.61 -16.11
N LYS A 372 1.57 -19.77 -16.15
CA LYS A 372 0.84 -20.92 -15.58
C LYS A 372 -0.20 -21.53 -16.53
N ASP A 373 -0.03 -21.41 -17.85
CA ASP A 373 -0.93 -21.98 -18.89
C ASP A 373 -2.40 -21.51 -18.82
N ARG A 374 -2.65 -20.29 -18.33
CA ARG A 374 -4.00 -19.73 -18.15
C ARG A 374 -4.39 -18.69 -19.22
N LYS A 375 -3.86 -18.87 -20.44
CA LYS A 375 -4.17 -18.11 -21.65
C LYS A 375 -5.69 -18.00 -22.01
N PRO A 376 -6.60 -18.96 -21.73
CA PRO A 376 -7.97 -18.92 -22.28
C PRO A 376 -8.83 -17.78 -21.77
N TYR A 377 -8.59 -17.33 -20.55
CA TYR A 377 -9.37 -16.25 -19.95
C TYR A 377 -9.15 -14.91 -20.67
N LEU A 378 -7.95 -14.65 -21.18
CA LEU A 378 -7.63 -13.42 -21.92
C LEU A 378 -8.29 -13.41 -23.30
N ALA A 379 -8.27 -14.55 -24.01
CA ALA A 379 -8.95 -14.69 -25.30
C ALA A 379 -10.47 -14.46 -25.18
N MET A 380 -11.10 -14.97 -24.11
CA MET A 380 -12.52 -14.76 -23.84
C MET A 380 -12.90 -13.28 -23.61
N MET A 381 -11.96 -12.46 -23.17
CA MET A 381 -12.20 -11.05 -22.82
C MET A 381 -12.02 -10.07 -23.98
N ALA A 382 -11.39 -10.49 -25.07
CA ALA A 382 -11.10 -9.62 -26.20
C ALA A 382 -12.33 -8.83 -26.70
N PRO A 383 -13.54 -9.42 -26.85
CA PRO A 383 -14.71 -8.68 -27.35
C PRO A 383 -15.15 -7.52 -26.45
N SER A 384 -14.87 -7.60 -25.15
CA SER A 384 -15.23 -6.56 -24.19
C SER A 384 -14.15 -5.50 -24.00
N MET A 385 -12.96 -5.68 -24.58
CA MET A 385 -11.88 -4.69 -24.50
C MET A 385 -11.94 -3.64 -25.61
N TYR A 386 -12.92 -3.71 -26.52
CA TYR A 386 -13.08 -2.65 -27.52
C TYR A 386 -13.39 -1.30 -26.84
N PRO A 387 -12.64 -0.23 -27.20
CA PRO A 387 -12.91 1.08 -26.65
C PRO A 387 -14.30 1.60 -27.06
N LEU A 388 -15.00 2.23 -26.12
CA LEU A 388 -16.29 2.88 -26.38
C LEU A 388 -16.07 4.28 -26.97
N ILE A 389 -17.11 4.82 -27.62
CA ILE A 389 -17.06 6.14 -28.28
C ILE A 389 -16.58 7.24 -27.32
N TYR A 390 -17.15 7.25 -26.11
CA TYR A 390 -16.90 8.24 -25.07
C TYR A 390 -15.72 7.91 -24.14
N ASP A 391 -14.94 6.86 -24.44
CA ASP A 391 -13.77 6.56 -23.62
C ASP A 391 -12.70 7.65 -23.80
N PRO A 392 -12.06 8.13 -22.72
CA PRO A 392 -10.93 9.06 -22.84
C PRO A 392 -9.77 8.37 -23.56
N LEU A 393 -8.94 9.15 -24.27
CA LEU A 393 -7.83 8.60 -25.07
C LEU A 393 -6.87 7.70 -24.28
N SER A 394 -6.64 8.02 -23.00
CA SER A 394 -5.84 7.18 -22.10
C SER A 394 -6.44 5.79 -21.91
N LEU A 395 -7.76 5.69 -21.76
CA LEU A 395 -8.46 4.42 -21.60
C LEU A 395 -8.54 3.65 -22.93
N LYS A 396 -8.79 4.37 -24.04
CA LYS A 396 -8.71 3.77 -25.38
C LYS A 396 -7.34 3.14 -25.61
N ALA A 397 -6.27 3.83 -25.20
CA ALA A 397 -4.93 3.32 -25.36
C ALA A 397 -4.68 2.02 -24.59
N LEU A 398 -5.04 2.01 -23.31
CA LEU A 398 -4.79 0.85 -22.47
C LEU A 398 -5.62 -0.37 -22.90
N LYS A 399 -6.87 -0.16 -23.30
CA LYS A 399 -7.74 -1.20 -23.86
C LYS A 399 -7.22 -1.80 -25.16
N LEU A 400 -6.69 -0.96 -26.06
CA LEU A 400 -6.07 -1.42 -27.30
C LEU A 400 -4.77 -2.18 -27.06
N ASP A 401 -3.98 -1.78 -26.06
CA ASP A 401 -2.82 -2.54 -25.61
C ASP A 401 -3.28 -3.93 -25.13
N THR A 402 -4.33 -4.03 -24.31
CA THR A 402 -4.93 -5.33 -23.89
C THR A 402 -5.44 -6.16 -25.08
N LEU A 403 -5.99 -5.53 -26.11
CA LEU A 403 -6.41 -6.27 -27.32
C LEU A 403 -5.23 -6.86 -28.10
N ALA A 404 -4.09 -6.16 -28.15
CA ALA A 404 -2.87 -6.69 -28.76
C ALA A 404 -2.38 -7.94 -28.01
N HIS A 405 -2.43 -7.88 -26.68
CA HIS A 405 -2.16 -9.01 -25.79
C HIS A 405 -3.11 -10.19 -26.00
N CYS A 406 -4.41 -9.95 -26.10
CA CYS A 406 -5.39 -10.99 -26.46
C CYS A 406 -5.09 -11.62 -27.82
N ALA A 407 -4.65 -10.83 -28.81
CA ALA A 407 -4.34 -11.34 -30.15
C ALA A 407 -3.14 -12.31 -30.13
N ALA A 408 -2.07 -11.98 -29.41
CA ALA A 408 -0.93 -12.86 -29.20
C ALA A 408 -1.30 -14.15 -28.44
N CYS A 409 -2.19 -14.05 -27.44
CA CYS A 409 -2.71 -15.24 -26.74
C CYS A 409 -3.47 -16.17 -27.69
N VAL A 410 -4.32 -15.64 -28.58
CA VAL A 410 -5.07 -16.42 -29.57
C VAL A 410 -4.13 -17.09 -30.60
N GLN A 411 -3.00 -16.47 -30.91
CA GLN A 411 -1.98 -17.04 -31.79
C GLN A 411 -1.18 -18.17 -31.11
N SER A 412 -0.72 -17.95 -29.87
CA SER A 412 0.14 -18.90 -29.12
C SER A 412 -0.57 -20.16 -28.60
N MET A 413 -1.88 -20.12 -28.34
CA MET A 413 -2.67 -21.31 -27.95
C MET A 413 -2.66 -22.45 -28.96
N GLY A 414 -2.21 -22.19 -30.20
CA GLY A 414 -2.11 -23.20 -31.24
C GLY A 414 -0.83 -24.04 -31.19
N THR A 415 0.24 -23.54 -30.57
CA THR A 415 1.58 -24.12 -30.72
C THR A 415 1.90 -25.22 -29.69
N GLU A 416 1.34 -25.12 -28.47
CA GLU A 416 1.61 -26.07 -27.37
C GLU A 416 0.88 -27.42 -27.48
N ILE A 417 -0.19 -27.53 -28.29
CA ILE A 417 -0.94 -28.79 -28.48
C ILE A 417 -0.29 -29.69 -29.55
N VAL A 418 0.60 -29.15 -30.38
CA VAL A 418 1.27 -29.95 -31.44
C VAL A 418 2.33 -30.89 -30.86
N THR A 419 2.80 -30.66 -29.64
CA THR A 419 3.82 -31.51 -28.97
C THR A 419 3.26 -32.54 -28.00
N GLN A 420 1.98 -32.50 -27.62
CA GLN A 420 1.38 -33.54 -26.76
C GLN A 420 -0.04 -33.93 -27.23
N GLN A 421 -0.14 -35.18 -27.69
CA GLN A 421 -1.37 -35.98 -27.92
C GLN A 421 -2.17 -35.77 -29.22
N GLN A 422 -1.86 -36.65 -30.17
CA GLN A 422 -2.87 -37.34 -30.97
C GLN A 422 -3.94 -37.96 -30.04
N SER A 423 -5.11 -37.31 -29.90
CA SER A 423 -6.43 -37.98 -29.80
C SER A 423 -7.55 -37.01 -29.45
N GLY A 424 -8.58 -36.89 -30.31
CA GLY A 424 -9.94 -36.57 -29.87
C GLY A 424 -10.42 -35.12 -30.00
N MET A 425 -10.88 -34.76 -31.21
CA MET A 425 -11.97 -33.82 -31.53
C MET A 425 -12.14 -32.53 -30.69
N SER A 426 -11.37 -31.49 -31.03
CA SER A 426 -11.93 -30.16 -31.36
C SER A 426 -10.95 -29.38 -32.26
N ASN A 427 -10.96 -29.69 -33.56
CA ASN A 427 -10.04 -29.11 -34.54
C ASN A 427 -10.64 -27.86 -35.19
N ALA A 428 -10.39 -26.67 -34.66
CA ALA A 428 -10.54 -25.43 -35.43
C ALA A 428 -9.27 -25.21 -36.27
N PRO A 429 -9.36 -25.04 -37.61
CA PRO A 429 -8.19 -24.95 -38.49
C PRO A 429 -7.34 -23.70 -38.21
N PRO A 430 -6.01 -23.75 -38.44
CA PRO A 430 -5.07 -22.65 -38.16
C PRO A 430 -5.40 -21.34 -38.90
N LEU A 431 -6.07 -21.40 -40.06
CA LEU A 431 -6.54 -20.22 -40.79
C LEU A 431 -7.55 -19.37 -39.98
N GLN A 432 -8.49 -20.01 -39.26
CA GLN A 432 -9.52 -19.31 -38.49
C GLN A 432 -8.94 -18.54 -37.29
N LYS A 433 -7.78 -18.97 -36.76
CA LYS A 433 -7.12 -18.35 -35.60
C LYS A 433 -6.36 -17.09 -35.98
N ALA A 434 -5.62 -17.14 -37.10
CA ALA A 434 -4.93 -15.98 -37.65
C ALA A 434 -5.92 -14.92 -38.17
N GLU A 435 -7.07 -15.36 -38.69
CA GLU A 435 -8.20 -14.49 -39.02
C GLU A 435 -8.82 -13.84 -37.77
N ALA A 436 -8.92 -14.56 -36.64
CA ALA A 436 -9.44 -14.01 -35.39
C ALA A 436 -8.55 -12.88 -34.83
N ALA A 437 -7.22 -13.06 -34.82
CA ALA A 437 -6.28 -12.00 -34.41
C ALA A 437 -6.33 -10.78 -35.37
N SER A 438 -6.38 -11.04 -36.68
CA SER A 438 -6.58 -10.00 -37.71
C SER A 438 -7.90 -9.24 -37.53
N LYS A 439 -8.96 -9.93 -37.12
CA LYS A 439 -10.26 -9.33 -36.82
C LYS A 439 -10.18 -8.41 -35.59
N LEU A 440 -9.51 -8.83 -34.51
CA LEU A 440 -9.31 -7.97 -33.32
C LEU A 440 -8.62 -6.65 -33.67
N PHE A 441 -7.59 -6.71 -34.51
CA PHE A 441 -6.90 -5.52 -35.00
C PHE A 441 -7.83 -4.61 -35.83
N LYS A 442 -8.55 -5.19 -36.81
CA LYS A 442 -9.47 -4.44 -37.68
C LYS A 442 -10.57 -3.76 -36.87
N ASP A 443 -11.22 -4.50 -35.97
CA ASP A 443 -12.32 -4.01 -35.15
C ASP A 443 -11.83 -2.93 -34.16
N GLY A 444 -10.65 -3.13 -33.55
CA GLY A 444 -10.03 -2.14 -32.65
C GLY A 444 -9.67 -0.83 -33.37
N SER A 445 -9.23 -0.90 -34.63
CA SER A 445 -8.92 0.29 -35.43
C SER A 445 -10.15 1.16 -35.70
N VAL A 446 -11.35 0.56 -35.74
CA VAL A 446 -12.62 1.30 -35.92
C VAL A 446 -12.89 2.23 -34.73
N CYS A 447 -12.53 1.81 -33.52
CA CYS A 447 -12.84 2.50 -32.26
C CYS A 447 -12.09 3.83 -32.04
N LEU A 448 -10.99 4.09 -32.76
CA LEU A 448 -10.16 5.28 -32.55
C LEU A 448 -10.60 6.51 -33.36
N SER A 449 -11.08 6.32 -34.59
CA SER A 449 -11.35 7.47 -35.47
C SER A 449 -12.43 7.24 -36.52
N ALA A 450 -13.32 6.24 -36.35
CA ALA A 450 -14.35 5.91 -37.34
C ALA A 450 -13.76 5.80 -38.77
N PHE A 451 -12.53 5.28 -38.88
CA PHE A 451 -11.73 5.17 -40.12
C PHE A 451 -11.24 6.47 -40.77
N ARG A 452 -11.21 7.62 -40.08
CA ARG A 452 -10.62 8.86 -40.64
C ARG A 452 -9.32 9.22 -39.95
N TRP A 453 -8.23 9.33 -40.72
CA TRP A 453 -6.95 9.79 -40.19
C TRP A 453 -7.01 11.28 -39.91
N LEU A 454 -6.70 11.63 -38.66
CA LEU A 454 -6.49 13.00 -38.26
C LEU A 454 -5.04 13.41 -38.58
N PRO A 455 -4.71 14.71 -38.58
CA PRO A 455 -3.34 15.16 -38.83
C PRO A 455 -2.29 14.48 -37.94
N SER A 456 -1.02 14.50 -38.36
CA SER A 456 0.08 13.82 -37.65
C SER A 456 0.29 14.28 -36.20
N TRP A 457 -0.13 15.50 -35.87
CA TRP A 457 -0.10 16.05 -34.50
C TRP A 457 -1.29 15.63 -33.62
N SER A 458 -2.32 14.99 -34.17
CA SER A 458 -3.46 14.52 -33.37
C SER A 458 -3.03 13.36 -32.45
N SER A 459 -3.58 13.38 -31.23
CA SER A 459 -3.33 12.34 -30.23
C SER A 459 -3.94 10.99 -30.64
N GLU A 460 -5.05 11.00 -31.38
CA GLU A 460 -5.69 9.83 -31.98
C GLU A 460 -4.78 9.18 -33.04
N THR A 461 -4.15 9.98 -33.90
CA THR A 461 -3.19 9.48 -34.90
C THR A 461 -1.97 8.85 -34.22
N ARG A 462 -1.42 9.49 -33.19
CA ARG A 462 -0.35 8.91 -32.36
C ARG A 462 -0.76 7.60 -31.69
N LEU A 463 -2.01 7.52 -31.22
CA LEU A 463 -2.53 6.33 -30.57
C LEU A 463 -2.71 5.16 -31.55
N MET A 464 -3.17 5.44 -32.78
CA MET A 464 -3.25 4.43 -33.84
C MET A 464 -1.88 3.84 -34.17
N PHE A 465 -0.84 4.67 -34.25
CA PHE A 465 0.53 4.21 -34.43
C PHE A 465 0.99 3.34 -33.26
N ARG A 466 0.78 3.77 -32.01
CA ARG A 466 1.09 2.95 -30.83
C ARG A 466 0.38 1.58 -30.88
N MET A 467 -0.90 1.55 -31.23
CA MET A 467 -1.66 0.31 -31.38
C MET A 467 -1.01 -0.61 -32.43
N MET A 468 -0.71 -0.10 -33.62
CA MET A 468 -0.04 -0.88 -34.68
C MET A 468 1.29 -1.47 -34.20
N HIS A 469 2.13 -0.64 -33.57
CA HIS A 469 3.40 -1.09 -32.99
C HIS A 469 3.20 -2.16 -31.92
N ARG A 470 2.19 -2.04 -31.05
CA ARG A 470 1.89 -3.04 -30.02
C ARG A 470 1.43 -4.36 -30.61
N PHE A 471 0.52 -4.34 -31.58
CA PHE A 471 0.10 -5.57 -32.29
C PHE A 471 1.28 -6.24 -33.02
N PHE A 472 2.29 -5.47 -33.44
CA PHE A 472 3.51 -6.01 -34.05
C PHE A 472 4.51 -6.60 -33.04
N THR A 473 4.68 -5.96 -31.88
CA THR A 473 5.77 -6.30 -30.93
C THR A 473 5.38 -7.26 -29.81
N VAL A 474 4.09 -7.43 -29.52
CA VAL A 474 3.64 -8.26 -28.38
C VAL A 474 3.99 -9.75 -28.57
N ASP A 475 3.94 -10.30 -29.79
CA ASP A 475 4.33 -11.70 -30.07
C ASP A 475 5.84 -11.93 -29.90
N VAL A 476 6.66 -10.93 -30.27
CA VAL A 476 8.13 -10.97 -30.17
C VAL A 476 8.63 -10.87 -28.73
N MET A 477 7.91 -10.13 -27.87
CA MET A 477 8.26 -9.97 -26.46
C MET A 477 7.95 -11.21 -25.59
N HIS A 478 7.18 -12.16 -26.11
CA HIS A 478 6.72 -13.33 -25.36
C HIS A 478 7.31 -14.67 -25.85
N SER A 479 8.11 -14.67 -26.92
CA SER A 479 8.97 -15.78 -27.31
C SER A 479 10.35 -15.62 -26.67
N GLN A 480 10.53 -16.09 -25.43
CA GLN A 480 11.86 -16.36 -24.89
C GLN A 480 12.42 -17.70 -25.42
N SER A 481 12.24 -17.97 -26.71
CA SER A 481 12.95 -19.04 -27.40
C SER A 481 14.15 -18.42 -28.11
N GLU A 482 15.29 -19.11 -28.03
CA GLU A 482 16.55 -18.76 -28.70
C GLU A 482 16.34 -18.32 -30.16
N PRO A 483 17.26 -17.50 -30.72
CA PRO A 483 17.11 -16.90 -32.03
C PRO A 483 17.38 -17.94 -33.11
N ASP A 484 16.42 -18.83 -33.35
CA ASP A 484 16.38 -19.64 -34.55
C ASP A 484 15.11 -19.27 -35.35
N ASP A 485 15.38 -18.80 -36.57
CA ASP A 485 14.48 -18.31 -37.62
C ASP A 485 13.79 -16.94 -37.39
N ASP A 486 14.52 -15.86 -37.72
CA ASP A 486 14.07 -14.46 -37.92
C ASP A 486 12.90 -14.25 -38.93
N VAL A 487 12.29 -15.32 -39.47
CA VAL A 487 11.35 -15.27 -40.61
C VAL A 487 9.91 -15.63 -40.24
N GLU A 488 9.65 -16.25 -39.08
CA GLU A 488 8.29 -16.64 -38.69
C GLU A 488 7.29 -15.47 -38.44
N PRO A 489 7.62 -14.37 -37.74
CA PRO A 489 6.63 -13.33 -37.43
C PRO A 489 6.10 -12.60 -38.69
N PHE A 490 6.93 -12.48 -39.72
CA PHE A 490 6.61 -11.87 -41.02
C PHE A 490 5.66 -12.71 -41.89
N ARG A 491 5.41 -13.97 -41.54
CA ARG A 491 4.47 -14.86 -42.25
C ARG A 491 3.06 -14.86 -41.65
N SER A 492 2.86 -14.23 -40.48
CA SER A 492 1.57 -14.21 -39.80
C SER A 492 0.50 -13.44 -40.60
N ALA A 493 -0.76 -13.91 -40.57
CA ALA A 493 -1.87 -13.21 -41.24
C ALA A 493 -2.13 -11.82 -40.62
N LEU A 494 -1.75 -11.63 -39.35
CA LEU A 494 -1.76 -10.35 -38.66
C LEU A 494 -0.77 -9.38 -39.31
N PHE A 495 0.48 -9.81 -39.56
CA PHE A 495 1.48 -9.02 -40.26
C PHE A 495 1.01 -8.61 -41.66
N LYS A 496 0.50 -9.54 -42.46
CA LYS A 496 -0.05 -9.22 -43.80
C LYS A 496 -1.21 -8.22 -43.75
N THR A 497 -2.04 -8.29 -42.70
CA THR A 497 -3.13 -7.34 -42.48
C THR A 497 -2.60 -5.95 -42.12
N LEU A 498 -1.60 -5.89 -41.24
CA LEU A 498 -0.93 -4.66 -40.86
C LEU A 498 -0.23 -4.03 -42.07
N GLU A 499 0.57 -4.80 -42.80
CA GLU A 499 1.26 -4.39 -44.03
C GLU A 499 0.28 -3.81 -45.06
N ALA A 500 -0.78 -4.54 -45.41
CA ALA A 500 -1.79 -4.07 -46.35
C ALA A 500 -2.45 -2.76 -45.90
N ARG A 501 -2.66 -2.58 -44.58
CA ARG A 501 -3.14 -1.33 -44.02
C ARG A 501 -2.10 -0.23 -44.12
N LEU A 502 -0.87 -0.43 -43.66
CA LEU A 502 0.21 0.57 -43.75
C LEU A 502 0.42 1.04 -45.20
N ILE A 503 0.41 0.12 -46.17
CA ILE A 503 0.49 0.44 -47.60
C ILE A 503 -0.72 1.27 -48.05
N SER A 504 -1.94 0.83 -47.76
CA SER A 504 -3.16 1.58 -48.07
C SER A 504 -3.14 3.00 -47.49
N LEU A 505 -2.57 3.16 -46.29
CA LEU A 505 -2.47 4.43 -45.58
C LEU A 505 -1.42 5.37 -46.20
N SER A 506 -0.26 4.82 -46.58
CA SER A 506 0.78 5.58 -47.28
C SER A 506 0.28 6.16 -48.61
N LEU A 507 -0.63 5.45 -49.29
CA LEU A 507 -1.24 5.87 -50.54
C LEU A 507 -2.27 7.00 -50.34
N GLN A 508 -3.04 6.97 -49.25
CA GLN A 508 -4.09 7.96 -48.97
C GLN A 508 -3.54 9.25 -48.33
N PHE A 509 -2.53 9.15 -47.46
CA PHE A 509 -1.99 10.28 -46.72
C PHE A 509 -0.46 10.30 -46.75
N ARG A 510 0.12 10.73 -47.88
CA ARG A 510 1.58 10.77 -48.10
C ARG A 510 2.37 11.51 -47.01
N ARG A 511 1.76 12.46 -46.30
CA ARG A 511 2.38 13.21 -45.18
C ARG A 511 2.64 12.36 -43.93
N LEU A 512 2.04 11.16 -43.82
CA LEU A 512 2.24 10.23 -42.71
C LEU A 512 3.39 9.23 -42.97
N VAL A 513 3.94 9.19 -44.18
CA VAL A 513 5.05 8.28 -44.56
C VAL A 513 6.27 8.41 -43.64
N PRO A 514 6.73 9.61 -43.24
CA PRO A 514 7.85 9.72 -42.30
C PRO A 514 7.56 9.11 -40.91
N CYS A 515 6.32 9.24 -40.42
CA CYS A 515 5.91 8.64 -39.14
C CYS A 515 5.80 7.11 -39.23
N LEU A 516 5.36 6.60 -40.38
CA LEU A 516 5.31 5.16 -40.68
C LEU A 516 6.73 4.56 -40.73
N LEU A 517 7.67 5.24 -41.39
CA LEU A 517 9.07 4.81 -41.48
C LEU A 517 9.72 4.76 -40.09
N MET A 518 9.49 5.77 -39.24
CA MET A 518 9.99 5.74 -37.85
C MET A 518 9.41 4.61 -36.99
N LEU A 519 8.24 4.05 -37.36
CA LEU A 519 7.63 2.94 -36.63
C LEU A 519 8.19 1.59 -37.07
N VAL A 520 8.67 1.48 -38.30
CA VAL A 520 9.31 0.28 -38.85
C VAL A 520 10.79 0.21 -38.46
N ASP A 521 11.44 1.38 -38.29
CA ASP A 521 12.85 1.49 -37.91
C ASP A 521 13.10 1.30 -36.39
N ARG A 522 12.03 1.26 -35.59
CA ARG A 522 12.05 0.96 -34.14
C ARG A 522 11.47 -0.41 -33.89
#